data_AF-A0A350JN71-F1
#
_entry.id   AF-A0A350JN71-F1
#
_cell.length_a   1.000
_cell.length_b   1.000
_cell.length_c   1.000
_cell.angle_alpha   90.00
_cell.angle_beta   90.00
_cell.angle_gamma   90.00
#
_symmetry.space_group_name_H-M   'P 1'
#
loop_
_entity.id
_entity.type
_entity.pdbx_description
1 polymer ?
#
loop_
_entity_poly.entity_id
_entity_poly.type
_entity_poly.pdbx_seq_one_letter_code
_entity_poly.pdbx_strand_id
1 'polypeptide(L)'
;MADSLKDEGAFEWAALEYERICFEAFDNVVKTEALNKKSDCLLGMNNPKAAQKNLLRINYFGISDSLVYESRFRTAYSSYLSEDFEQAASQLFLVDQFLPERFQQKAAILYAITLNELRKWDQAKAKLEFWVEHSDLDSIGRDSALMNIDAVYNADNYPKFRDPERASTWSTFIPGSGQLYSGHFWDAAFSVAMMVTGLGLAAVGIFVIQYYVAGVILGYGVFQRFYMAGVKRAEYLANRKNYRTKRDYNTELLAMITLLQKKSPIHD
;
A
#
# COMPACT_ATOMS: atom_id res chain seq x y z
N MET A 1 12.85 -32.00 7.71
CA MET A 1 12.06 -31.63 8.92
C MET A 1 11.41 -30.27 8.74
N ALA A 2 12.17 -29.18 8.57
CA ALA A 2 11.60 -27.83 8.35
C ALA A 2 10.62 -27.75 7.16
N ASP A 3 11.01 -28.29 6.00
CA ASP A 3 10.14 -28.32 4.82
C ASP A 3 8.84 -29.13 5.07
N SER A 4 8.92 -30.29 5.73
CA SER A 4 7.73 -31.08 6.11
C SER A 4 6.75 -30.29 6.99
N LEU A 5 7.26 -29.58 8.00
CA LEU A 5 6.43 -28.75 8.88
C LEU A 5 5.76 -27.62 8.11
N LYS A 6 6.44 -27.03 7.13
CA LYS A 6 5.87 -25.99 6.25
C LYS A 6 4.75 -26.57 5.40
N ASP A 7 4.95 -27.75 4.82
CA ASP A 7 3.98 -28.43 3.96
C ASP A 7 2.73 -28.88 4.75
N GLU A 8 2.89 -29.21 6.04
CA GLU A 8 1.81 -29.51 6.99
C GLU A 8 1.08 -28.24 7.51
N GLY A 9 1.52 -27.04 7.11
CA GLY A 9 0.96 -25.76 7.55
C GLY A 9 1.38 -25.33 8.96
N ALA A 10 2.30 -26.05 9.60
CA ALA A 10 2.87 -25.72 10.90
C ALA A 10 3.93 -24.60 10.79
N PHE A 11 3.52 -23.43 10.29
CA PHE A 11 4.41 -22.33 9.91
C PHE A 11 5.28 -21.79 11.06
N GLU A 12 4.76 -21.76 12.29
CA GLU A 12 5.54 -21.32 13.46
C GLU A 12 6.74 -22.23 13.71
N TRP A 13 6.51 -23.55 13.73
CA TRP A 13 7.55 -24.55 13.94
C TRP A 13 8.53 -24.61 12.77
N ALA A 14 8.03 -24.54 11.54
CA ALA A 14 8.88 -24.47 10.35
C ALA A 14 9.80 -23.22 10.40
N ALA A 15 9.26 -22.06 10.77
CA ALA A 15 10.04 -20.82 10.89
C ALA A 15 11.12 -20.91 11.96
N LEU A 16 10.86 -21.59 13.08
CA LEU A 16 11.85 -21.84 14.13
C LEU A 16 12.97 -22.77 13.63
N GLU A 17 12.61 -23.85 12.92
CA GLU A 17 13.58 -24.79 12.35
C GLU A 17 14.45 -24.14 11.26
N TYR A 18 13.90 -23.28 10.41
CA TYR A 18 14.71 -22.51 9.46
C TYR A 18 15.64 -21.51 10.16
N GLU A 19 15.22 -20.92 11.28
CA GLU A 19 16.12 -20.07 12.08
C GLU A 19 17.29 -20.88 12.64
N ARG A 20 17.03 -22.09 13.14
CA ARG A 20 18.07 -23.01 13.62
C ARG A 20 19.06 -23.35 12.50
N ILE A 21 18.57 -23.71 11.31
CA ILE A 21 19.41 -23.98 10.13
C ILE A 21 20.27 -22.76 9.79
N CYS A 22 19.69 -21.56 9.76
CA CYS A 22 20.42 -20.33 9.47
C CYS A 22 21.52 -20.04 10.52
N PHE A 23 21.27 -20.35 11.80
CA PHE A 23 22.21 -20.14 12.89
C PHE A 23 23.39 -21.11 12.85
N GLU A 24 23.11 -22.39 12.58
CA GLU A 24 24.11 -23.48 12.59
C GLU A 24 24.94 -23.54 11.29
N ALA A 25 24.38 -23.10 10.16
CA ALA A 25 25.08 -23.14 8.88
C ALA A 25 26.33 -22.25 8.88
N PHE A 26 27.38 -22.68 8.18
CA PHE A 26 28.53 -21.83 7.84
C PHE A 26 28.39 -21.25 6.42
N ASP A 27 27.88 -22.04 5.49
CA ASP A 27 27.68 -21.66 4.09
C ASP A 27 26.59 -20.58 3.94
N ASN A 28 26.92 -19.52 3.20
CA ASN A 28 26.03 -18.40 2.94
C ASN A 28 24.86 -18.77 2.03
N VAL A 29 25.02 -19.75 1.13
CA VAL A 29 23.93 -20.24 0.29
C VAL A 29 22.84 -20.85 1.18
N VAL A 30 23.21 -21.78 2.06
CA VAL A 30 22.28 -22.44 3.00
C VAL A 30 21.61 -21.43 3.93
N LYS A 31 22.35 -20.43 4.44
CA LYS A 31 21.76 -19.34 5.24
C LYS A 31 20.71 -18.56 4.47
N THR A 32 21.02 -18.19 3.24
CA THR A 32 20.12 -17.38 2.40
C THR A 32 18.85 -18.17 2.07
N GLU A 33 18.97 -19.45 1.73
CA GLU A 33 17.82 -20.33 1.50
C GLU A 33 16.96 -20.47 2.76
N ALA A 34 17.57 -20.68 3.93
CA ALA A 34 16.85 -20.77 5.19
C ALA A 34 16.11 -19.46 5.52
N LEU A 35 16.72 -18.29 5.30
CA LEU A 35 16.09 -16.99 5.47
C LEU A 35 14.91 -16.79 4.49
N ASN A 36 15.08 -17.17 3.22
CA ASN A 36 14.00 -17.14 2.23
C ASN A 36 12.82 -18.03 2.67
N LYS A 37 13.08 -19.29 3.03
CA LYS A 37 12.04 -20.23 3.45
C LYS A 37 11.35 -19.83 4.74
N LYS A 38 12.08 -19.28 5.72
CA LYS A 38 11.50 -18.70 6.93
C LYS A 38 10.57 -17.52 6.60
N SER A 39 10.93 -16.70 5.63
CA SER A 39 10.10 -15.57 5.20
C SER A 39 8.75 -16.04 4.63
N ASP A 40 8.72 -17.16 3.93
CA ASP A 40 7.48 -17.75 3.42
C ASP A 40 6.55 -18.17 4.56
N CYS A 41 7.09 -18.79 5.61
CA CYS A 41 6.32 -19.14 6.80
C CYS A 41 5.75 -17.89 7.48
N LEU A 42 6.54 -16.83 7.60
CA LEU A 42 6.11 -15.55 8.18
C LEU A 42 5.00 -14.88 7.35
N LEU A 43 5.08 -14.98 6.02
CA LEU A 43 4.02 -14.52 5.11
C LEU A 43 2.76 -15.39 5.22
N GLY A 44 2.91 -16.72 5.36
CA GLY A 44 1.80 -17.65 5.61
C GLY A 44 1.04 -17.35 6.90
N MET A 45 1.71 -16.76 7.89
CA MET A 45 1.11 -16.25 9.14
C MET A 45 0.62 -14.79 9.02
N ASN A 46 0.52 -14.25 7.81
CA ASN A 46 0.12 -12.86 7.54
C ASN A 46 0.96 -11.81 8.29
N ASN A 47 2.27 -12.06 8.43
CA ASN A 47 3.21 -11.16 9.09
C ASN A 47 4.31 -10.65 8.13
N PRO A 48 3.97 -9.78 7.17
CA PRO A 48 4.90 -9.31 6.15
C PRO A 48 6.04 -8.46 6.74
N LYS A 49 5.79 -7.73 7.83
CA LYS A 49 6.82 -6.93 8.51
C LYS A 49 7.90 -7.79 9.14
N ALA A 50 7.54 -8.92 9.75
CA ALA A 50 8.53 -9.86 10.27
C ALA A 50 9.29 -10.56 9.14
N ALA A 51 8.61 -10.91 8.04
CA ALA A 51 9.25 -11.48 6.85
C ALA A 51 10.29 -10.53 6.26
N GLN A 52 9.93 -9.25 6.09
CA GLN A 52 10.82 -8.19 5.64
C GLN A 52 12.07 -8.09 6.53
N LYS A 53 11.89 -7.95 7.85
CA LYS A 53 13.00 -7.86 8.80
C LYS A 53 13.92 -9.09 8.73
N ASN A 54 13.36 -10.27 8.52
CA ASN A 54 14.14 -11.49 8.38
C ASN A 54 14.99 -11.48 7.10
N LEU A 55 14.41 -11.08 5.97
CA LEU A 55 15.07 -11.06 4.67
C LEU A 55 16.16 -9.99 4.57
N LEU A 56 16.03 -8.87 5.29
CA LEU A 56 17.06 -7.83 5.36
C LEU A 56 18.38 -8.29 6.02
N ARG A 57 18.42 -9.51 6.59
CA ARG A 57 19.64 -10.13 7.14
C ARG A 57 20.51 -10.80 6.08
N ILE A 58 20.00 -10.99 4.86
CA ILE A 58 20.67 -11.74 3.81
C ILE A 58 21.97 -11.04 3.38
N ASN A 59 23.05 -11.81 3.34
CA ASN A 59 24.31 -11.39 2.74
C ASN A 59 24.34 -11.84 1.28
N TYR A 60 24.40 -10.89 0.35
CA TYR A 60 24.39 -11.19 -1.09
C TYR A 60 25.77 -11.55 -1.66
N PHE A 61 26.82 -11.58 -0.86
CA PHE A 61 28.16 -11.95 -1.32
C PHE A 61 28.29 -13.46 -1.58
N GLY A 62 28.85 -13.83 -2.73
CA GLY A 62 29.21 -15.22 -3.04
C GLY A 62 28.03 -16.16 -3.32
N ILE A 63 26.84 -15.62 -3.59
CA ILE A 63 25.65 -16.40 -4.00
C ILE A 63 25.32 -16.15 -5.48
N SER A 64 24.57 -17.06 -6.10
CA SER A 64 24.22 -16.97 -7.53
C SER A 64 23.18 -15.87 -7.80
N ASP A 65 23.20 -15.31 -9.02
CA ASP A 65 22.21 -14.32 -9.46
C ASP A 65 20.76 -14.77 -9.26
N SER A 66 20.49 -16.08 -9.44
CA SER A 66 19.16 -16.65 -9.21
C SER A 66 18.73 -16.51 -7.75
N LEU A 67 19.63 -16.82 -6.81
CA LEU A 67 19.35 -16.70 -5.39
C LEU A 67 19.30 -15.23 -4.95
N VAL A 68 20.15 -14.37 -5.52
CA VAL A 68 20.07 -12.92 -5.31
C VAL A 68 18.70 -12.39 -5.76
N TYR A 69 18.25 -12.75 -6.96
CA TYR A 69 16.95 -12.36 -7.49
C TYR A 69 15.84 -12.82 -6.55
N GLU A 70 15.81 -14.11 -6.18
CA GLU A 70 14.78 -14.67 -5.33
C GLU A 70 14.69 -13.91 -4.00
N SER A 71 15.83 -13.73 -3.32
CA SER A 71 15.91 -13.03 -2.04
C SER A 71 15.50 -11.56 -2.13
N ARG A 72 15.96 -10.83 -3.17
CA ARG A 72 15.58 -9.42 -3.36
C ARG A 72 14.11 -9.28 -3.70
N PHE A 73 13.58 -10.13 -4.59
CA PHE A 73 12.17 -10.12 -4.96
C PHE A 73 11.28 -10.41 -3.75
N ARG A 74 11.60 -11.43 -2.93
CA ARG A 74 10.89 -11.71 -1.68
C ARG A 74 10.97 -10.54 -0.69
N THR A 75 12.14 -9.90 -0.59
CA THR A 75 12.31 -8.73 0.29
C THR A 75 11.45 -7.58 -0.19
N ALA A 76 11.42 -7.33 -1.50
CA ALA A 76 10.59 -6.29 -2.10
C ALA A 76 9.10 -6.57 -1.90
N TYR A 77 8.67 -7.81 -2.12
CA TYR A 77 7.28 -8.22 -1.97
C TYR A 77 6.81 -8.10 -0.52
N SER A 78 7.60 -8.58 0.44
CA SER A 78 7.28 -8.42 1.87
C SER A 78 7.28 -6.96 2.31
N SER A 79 8.19 -6.13 1.78
CA SER A 79 8.21 -4.67 2.01
C SER A 79 6.98 -3.97 1.43
N TYR A 80 6.54 -4.36 0.22
CA TYR A 80 5.33 -3.84 -0.40
C TYR A 80 4.10 -4.19 0.45
N LEU A 81 3.99 -5.43 0.91
CA LEU A 81 2.90 -5.88 1.78
C LEU A 81 2.92 -5.22 3.18
N SER A 82 4.09 -4.78 3.66
CA SER A 82 4.22 -4.02 4.91
C SER A 82 4.08 -2.51 4.70
N GLU A 83 3.70 -2.05 3.50
CA GLU A 83 3.56 -0.64 3.09
C GLU A 83 4.87 0.16 3.14
N ASP A 84 6.02 -0.52 3.21
CA ASP A 84 7.35 0.08 3.12
C ASP A 84 7.80 0.15 1.66
N PHE A 85 7.15 1.03 0.91
CA PHE A 85 7.33 1.15 -0.55
C PHE A 85 8.73 1.64 -0.95
N GLU A 86 9.39 2.44 -0.12
CA GLU A 86 10.77 2.87 -0.39
C GLU A 86 11.75 1.69 -0.28
N GLN A 87 11.59 0.84 0.75
CA GLN A 87 12.40 -0.38 0.85
C GLN A 87 12.11 -1.35 -0.30
N ALA A 88 10.84 -1.50 -0.69
CA ALA A 88 10.46 -2.32 -1.84
C ALA A 88 11.13 -1.79 -3.13
N ALA A 89 11.03 -0.49 -3.39
CA ALA A 89 11.64 0.15 -4.55
C ALA A 89 13.16 0.02 -4.56
N SER A 90 13.80 0.15 -3.40
CA SER A 90 15.25 -0.03 -3.25
C SER A 90 15.70 -1.45 -3.63
N GLN A 91 14.99 -2.49 -3.19
CA GLN A 91 15.36 -3.86 -3.55
C GLN A 91 15.14 -4.15 -5.04
N LEU A 92 14.06 -3.64 -5.62
CA LEU A 92 13.74 -3.82 -7.04
C LEU A 92 14.70 -3.02 -7.93
N PHE A 93 15.13 -1.84 -7.49
CA PHE A 93 16.20 -1.09 -8.13
C PHE A 93 17.51 -1.90 -8.20
N LEU A 94 17.87 -2.60 -7.11
CA LEU A 94 19.07 -3.44 -7.12
C LEU A 94 18.96 -4.65 -8.06
N VAL A 95 17.76 -5.22 -8.23
CA VAL A 95 17.51 -6.24 -9.26
C VAL A 95 17.70 -5.64 -10.65
N ASP A 96 17.11 -4.47 -10.88
CA ASP A 96 17.14 -3.75 -12.14
C ASP A 96 18.55 -3.33 -12.60
N GLN A 97 19.41 -2.94 -11.65
CA GLN A 97 20.75 -2.44 -11.97
C GLN A 97 21.82 -3.53 -12.10
N PHE A 98 21.68 -4.64 -11.36
CA PHE A 98 22.79 -5.58 -11.17
C PHE A 98 22.52 -7.00 -11.66
N LEU A 99 21.27 -7.36 -11.98
CA LEU A 99 20.94 -8.70 -12.45
C LEU A 99 20.60 -8.72 -13.95
N PRO A 100 20.78 -9.86 -14.64
CA PRO A 100 20.40 -10.02 -16.05
C PRO A 100 18.94 -9.67 -16.35
N GLU A 101 18.67 -9.20 -17.58
CA GLU A 101 17.34 -8.73 -18.05
C GLU A 101 16.19 -9.70 -17.76
N ARG A 102 16.40 -11.01 -17.87
CA ARG A 102 15.38 -12.02 -17.52
C ARG A 102 14.83 -11.87 -16.08
N PHE A 103 15.65 -11.42 -15.14
CA PHE A 103 15.23 -11.19 -13.75
C PHE A 103 14.61 -9.81 -13.57
N GLN A 104 15.14 -8.81 -14.29
CA GLN A 104 14.55 -7.46 -14.33
C GLN A 104 13.11 -7.54 -14.85
N GLN A 105 12.88 -8.31 -15.92
CA GLN A 105 11.56 -8.51 -16.51
C GLN A 105 10.60 -9.17 -15.51
N LYS A 106 11.04 -10.23 -14.81
CA LYS A 106 10.22 -10.88 -13.77
C LYS A 106 9.88 -9.94 -12.61
N ALA A 107 10.76 -9.01 -12.27
CA ALA A 107 10.54 -8.00 -11.22
C ALA A 107 9.73 -6.77 -11.68
N ALA A 108 9.65 -6.53 -12.98
CA ALA A 108 9.20 -5.26 -13.55
C ALA A 108 7.78 -4.84 -13.10
N ILE A 109 6.84 -5.80 -13.05
CA ILE A 109 5.46 -5.52 -12.62
C ILE A 109 5.42 -5.07 -11.15
N LEU A 110 6.08 -5.81 -10.26
CA LEU A 110 6.16 -5.45 -8.83
C LEU A 110 6.85 -4.09 -8.67
N TYR A 111 7.85 -3.81 -9.50
CA TYR A 111 8.55 -2.53 -9.47
C TYR A 111 7.64 -1.38 -9.91
N ALA A 112 6.90 -1.55 -11.00
CA ALA A 112 5.96 -0.54 -11.47
C ALA A 112 4.87 -0.21 -10.44
N ILE A 113 4.21 -1.21 -9.85
CA ILE A 113 3.19 -0.95 -8.82
C ILE A 113 3.78 -0.30 -7.57
N THR A 114 5.02 -0.65 -7.20
CA THR A 114 5.73 -0.01 -6.09
C THR A 114 6.06 1.45 -6.41
N LEU A 115 6.48 1.75 -7.63
CA LEU A 115 6.77 3.12 -8.08
C LEU A 115 5.49 3.97 -8.15
N ASN A 116 4.35 3.37 -8.49
CA ASN A 116 3.04 4.04 -8.40
C ASN A 116 2.67 4.40 -6.96
N GLU A 117 2.94 3.51 -6.01
CA GLU A 117 2.74 3.80 -4.58
C GLU A 117 3.56 5.02 -4.12
N LEU A 118 4.74 5.20 -4.72
CA LEU A 118 5.66 6.33 -4.54
C LEU A 118 5.38 7.53 -5.48
N ARG A 119 4.37 7.46 -6.34
CA ARG A 119 4.02 8.49 -7.34
C ARG A 119 5.13 8.81 -8.35
N LYS A 120 6.03 7.84 -8.59
CA LYS A 120 7.09 7.92 -9.60
C LYS A 120 6.57 7.40 -10.94
N TRP A 121 5.56 8.08 -11.50
CA TRP A 121 4.75 7.60 -12.63
C TRP A 121 5.57 7.30 -13.88
N ASP A 122 6.49 8.20 -14.25
CA ASP A 122 7.33 8.02 -15.44
C ASP A 122 8.22 6.78 -15.33
N GLN A 123 8.78 6.55 -14.13
CA GLN A 123 9.60 5.37 -13.86
C GLN A 123 8.75 4.09 -13.87
N ALA A 124 7.53 4.14 -13.30
CA ALA A 124 6.62 3.01 -13.28
C ALA A 124 6.19 2.61 -14.71
N LYS A 125 5.87 3.60 -15.55
CA LYS A 125 5.57 3.44 -16.97
C LYS A 125 6.72 2.73 -17.69
N ALA A 126 7.94 3.24 -17.56
CA ALA A 126 9.12 2.66 -18.19
C ALA A 126 9.35 1.19 -17.80
N LYS A 127 9.04 0.80 -16.55
CA LYS A 127 9.14 -0.61 -16.14
C LYS A 127 8.10 -1.51 -16.79
N LEU A 128 6.90 -1.01 -17.06
CA LEU A 128 5.88 -1.79 -17.76
C LEU A 128 6.14 -1.88 -19.26
N GLU A 129 6.64 -0.81 -19.86
CA GLU A 129 7.09 -0.82 -21.26
C GLU A 129 8.20 -1.87 -21.44
N PHE A 130 9.22 -1.83 -20.56
CA PHE A 130 10.28 -2.84 -20.55
C PHE A 130 9.72 -4.27 -20.40
N TRP A 131 8.76 -4.49 -19.50
CA TRP A 131 8.12 -5.79 -19.32
C TRP A 131 7.42 -6.29 -20.60
N VAL A 132 6.68 -5.40 -21.27
CA VAL A 132 5.98 -5.69 -22.52
C VAL A 132 6.95 -5.98 -23.67
N GLU A 133 8.01 -5.18 -23.80
CA GLU A 133 9.02 -5.34 -24.85
C GLU A 133 9.70 -6.71 -24.80
N HIS A 134 9.96 -7.21 -23.59
CA HIS A 134 10.64 -8.50 -23.37
C HIS A 134 9.66 -9.68 -23.24
N SER A 135 8.35 -9.44 -23.34
CA SER A 135 7.33 -10.50 -23.25
C SER A 135 7.15 -11.23 -24.59
N ASP A 136 6.64 -12.46 -24.52
CA ASP A 136 6.33 -13.31 -25.69
C ASP A 136 5.06 -12.89 -26.47
N LEU A 137 4.60 -11.65 -26.28
CA LEU A 137 3.48 -11.10 -27.02
C LEU A 137 3.82 -10.99 -28.52
N ASP A 138 2.84 -11.27 -29.37
CA ASP A 138 2.91 -10.97 -30.79
C ASP A 138 2.94 -9.45 -31.03
N SER A 139 3.22 -9.02 -32.27
CA SER A 139 3.32 -7.59 -32.60
C SER A 139 2.03 -6.83 -32.24
N ILE A 140 0.87 -7.39 -32.55
CA ILE A 140 -0.44 -6.78 -32.28
C ILE A 140 -0.70 -6.68 -30.76
N GLY A 141 -0.41 -7.74 -30.01
CA GLY A 141 -0.57 -7.76 -28.55
C GLY A 141 0.36 -6.78 -27.85
N ARG A 142 1.60 -6.65 -28.33
CA ARG A 142 2.58 -5.68 -27.84
C ARG A 142 2.12 -4.24 -28.08
N ASP A 143 1.73 -3.91 -29.30
CA ASP A 143 1.24 -2.57 -29.65
C ASP A 143 0.00 -2.21 -28.81
N SER A 144 -0.94 -3.15 -28.67
CA SER A 144 -2.13 -2.95 -27.84
C SER A 144 -1.77 -2.74 -26.36
N ALA A 145 -0.80 -3.48 -25.83
CA ALA A 145 -0.34 -3.33 -24.45
C ALA A 145 0.31 -1.97 -24.21
N LEU A 146 1.21 -1.54 -25.11
CA LEU A 146 1.88 -0.24 -25.02
C LEU A 146 0.87 0.91 -25.11
N MET A 147 -0.11 0.85 -26.02
CA MET A 147 -1.18 1.85 -26.10
C MET A 147 -2.01 1.94 -24.81
N ASN A 148 -2.30 0.80 -24.16
CA ASN A 148 -3.02 0.80 -22.89
C ASN A 148 -2.16 1.38 -21.75
N ILE A 149 -0.86 1.06 -21.72
CA ILE A 149 0.08 1.67 -20.76
C ILE A 149 0.11 3.19 -20.94
N ASP A 150 0.23 3.68 -22.17
CA ASP A 150 0.19 5.11 -22.49
C ASP A 150 -1.10 5.78 -22.03
N ALA A 151 -2.24 5.12 -22.22
CA ALA A 151 -3.54 5.63 -21.78
C ALA A 151 -3.61 5.74 -20.25
N VAL A 152 -3.15 4.73 -19.51
CA VAL A 152 -3.15 4.74 -18.04
C VAL A 152 -2.20 5.80 -17.49
N TYR A 153 -0.99 5.91 -18.04
CA TYR A 153 0.04 6.84 -17.56
C TYR A 153 0.00 8.23 -18.20
N ASN A 154 -1.09 8.58 -18.88
CA ASN A 154 -1.33 9.96 -19.27
C ASN A 154 -1.41 10.84 -18.01
N ALA A 155 -0.71 11.98 -18.01
CA ALA A 155 -0.65 12.88 -16.86
C ALA A 155 -2.04 13.37 -16.39
N ASP A 156 -3.01 13.47 -17.29
CA ASP A 156 -4.38 13.85 -16.95
C ASP A 156 -5.12 12.79 -16.12
N ASN A 157 -4.68 11.53 -16.22
CA ASN A 157 -5.24 10.38 -15.52
C ASN A 157 -4.57 10.10 -14.16
N TYR A 158 -3.53 10.85 -13.80
CA TYR A 158 -2.86 10.64 -12.51
C TYR A 158 -3.81 10.87 -11.32
N PRO A 159 -3.75 10.00 -10.30
CA PRO A 159 -4.53 10.13 -9.08
C PRO A 159 -4.44 11.52 -8.44
N LYS A 160 -5.58 12.20 -8.31
CA LYS A 160 -5.68 13.51 -7.65
C LYS A 160 -5.93 13.33 -6.16
N PHE A 161 -4.86 13.43 -5.38
CA PHE A 161 -4.91 13.31 -3.92
C PHE A 161 -5.44 14.59 -3.26
N ARG A 162 -6.12 14.40 -2.13
CA ARG A 162 -6.55 15.45 -1.20
C ARG A 162 -5.53 15.61 -0.10
N ASP A 163 -5.32 16.83 0.36
CA ASP A 163 -4.46 17.11 1.49
C ASP A 163 -5.26 16.93 2.80
N PRO A 164 -4.91 15.94 3.66
CA PRO A 164 -5.63 15.69 4.91
C PRO A 164 -5.50 16.83 5.92
N GLU A 165 -4.33 17.48 5.97
CA GLU A 165 -4.09 18.60 6.87
C GLU A 165 -4.94 19.79 6.44
N ARG A 166 -4.95 20.10 5.14
CA ARG A 166 -5.84 21.14 4.60
C ARG A 166 -7.31 20.84 4.88
N ALA A 167 -7.74 19.58 4.76
CA ALA A 167 -9.12 19.18 5.11
C ALA A 167 -9.43 19.45 6.59
N SER A 168 -8.49 19.14 7.49
CA SER A 168 -8.60 19.42 8.93
C SER A 168 -8.66 20.93 9.22
N THR A 169 -7.76 21.70 8.63
CA THR A 169 -7.69 23.16 8.76
C THR A 169 -8.99 23.81 8.32
N TRP A 170 -9.53 23.42 7.17
CA TRP A 170 -10.79 23.94 6.67
C TRP A 170 -11.94 23.64 7.63
N SER A 171 -12.04 22.39 8.12
CA SER A 171 -13.06 21.98 9.09
C SER A 171 -12.97 22.73 10.43
N THR A 172 -11.77 23.17 10.80
CA THR A 172 -11.54 24.00 12.00
C THR A 172 -12.12 25.41 11.80
N PHE A 173 -11.90 26.05 10.66
CA PHE A 173 -12.42 27.40 10.43
C PHE A 173 -13.91 27.41 10.08
N ILE A 174 -14.34 26.45 9.26
CA ILE A 174 -15.72 26.35 8.78
C ILE A 174 -16.16 24.89 8.97
N PRO A 175 -17.01 24.61 9.97
CA PRO A 175 -17.51 23.26 10.21
C PRO A 175 -18.12 22.62 8.97
N GLY A 176 -17.74 21.37 8.68
CA GLY A 176 -18.23 20.63 7.51
C GLY A 176 -17.46 20.90 6.21
N SER A 177 -16.69 21.98 6.12
CA SER A 177 -15.99 22.35 4.87
C SER A 177 -14.87 21.37 4.49
N GLY A 178 -14.18 20.76 5.46
CA GLY A 178 -13.17 19.73 5.20
C GLY A 178 -13.76 18.43 4.63
N GLN A 179 -14.95 18.06 5.11
CA GLN A 179 -15.71 16.94 4.59
C GLN A 179 -16.18 17.22 3.15
N LEU A 180 -16.66 18.43 2.87
CA LEU A 180 -17.02 18.87 1.51
C LEU A 180 -15.82 18.90 0.57
N TYR A 181 -14.66 19.40 1.02
CA TYR A 181 -13.40 19.37 0.28
C TYR A 181 -13.03 17.94 -0.15
N SER A 182 -13.31 16.96 0.70
CA SER A 182 -13.10 15.54 0.41
C SER A 182 -14.25 14.92 -0.41
N GLY A 183 -15.29 15.68 -0.75
CA GLY A 183 -16.46 15.22 -1.52
C GLY A 183 -17.52 14.49 -0.71
N HIS A 184 -17.50 14.61 0.63
CA HIS A 184 -18.43 13.91 1.53
C HIS A 184 -19.51 14.87 2.04
N PHE A 185 -20.52 15.12 1.19
CA PHE A 185 -21.61 16.04 1.48
C PHE A 185 -22.42 15.63 2.72
N TRP A 186 -22.81 14.36 2.83
CA TRP A 186 -23.62 13.87 3.94
C TRP A 186 -22.88 13.90 5.28
N ASP A 187 -21.58 13.59 5.30
CA ASP A 187 -20.75 13.74 6.51
C ASP A 187 -20.63 15.22 6.93
N ALA A 188 -20.58 16.15 5.97
CA ALA A 188 -20.57 17.59 6.25
C ALA A 188 -21.88 18.04 6.89
N ALA A 189 -23.02 17.68 6.28
CA ALA A 189 -24.35 18.02 6.78
C ALA A 189 -24.58 17.47 8.18
N PHE A 190 -24.21 16.20 8.42
CA PHE A 190 -24.30 15.58 9.73
C PHE A 190 -23.46 16.31 10.79
N SER A 191 -22.21 16.67 10.46
CA SER A 191 -21.32 17.37 11.39
C SER A 191 -21.89 18.73 11.81
N VAL A 192 -22.42 19.49 10.84
CA VAL A 192 -23.07 20.79 11.11
C VAL A 192 -24.33 20.61 11.95
N ALA A 193 -25.19 19.64 11.60
CA ALA A 193 -26.43 19.38 12.33
C ALA A 193 -26.17 19.06 13.81
N MET A 194 -25.16 18.22 14.11
CA MET A 194 -24.83 17.87 15.49
C MET A 194 -24.27 19.06 16.29
N MET A 195 -23.50 19.94 15.66
CA MET A 195 -23.04 21.18 16.30
C MET A 195 -24.20 22.14 16.58
N VAL A 196 -25.10 22.32 15.62
CA VAL A 196 -26.31 23.15 15.78
C VAL A 196 -27.21 22.59 16.90
N THR A 197 -27.32 21.26 17.04
CA THR A 197 -28.03 20.65 18.18
C THR A 197 -27.42 21.06 19.52
N GLY A 198 -26.09 21.11 19.66
CA GLY A 198 -25.45 21.59 20.88
C GLY A 198 -25.81 23.05 21.20
N LEU A 199 -25.81 23.92 20.19
CA LEU A 199 -26.25 25.31 20.33
C LEU A 199 -27.74 25.42 20.68
N GLY A 200 -28.59 24.60 20.06
CA GLY A 200 -30.02 24.52 20.36
C GLY A 200 -30.30 24.08 21.79
N LEU A 201 -29.56 23.08 22.29
CA LEU A 201 -29.64 22.63 23.69
C LEU A 201 -29.25 23.75 24.65
N ALA A 202 -28.18 24.49 24.35
CA ALA A 202 -27.81 25.66 25.15
C ALA A 202 -28.93 26.72 25.15
N ALA A 203 -29.46 27.05 23.98
CA ALA A 203 -30.52 28.05 23.84
C ALA A 203 -31.79 27.66 24.62
N VAL A 204 -32.26 26.42 24.49
CA VAL A 204 -33.42 25.91 25.25
C VAL A 204 -33.14 25.94 26.75
N GLY A 205 -31.95 25.48 27.18
CA GLY A 205 -31.56 25.48 28.58
C GLY A 205 -31.55 26.88 29.21
N ILE A 206 -31.09 27.88 28.47
CA ILE A 206 -31.02 29.28 28.93
C ILE A 206 -32.38 29.96 28.87
N PHE A 207 -33.04 29.96 27.71
CA PHE A 207 -34.20 30.83 27.46
C PHE A 207 -35.53 30.21 27.87
N VAL A 208 -35.64 28.87 27.84
CA VAL A 208 -36.90 28.18 28.13
C VAL A 208 -36.88 27.62 29.56
N ILE A 209 -35.83 26.86 29.91
CA ILE A 209 -35.75 26.16 31.19
C ILE A 209 -35.13 27.04 32.30
N GLN A 210 -34.45 28.14 31.93
CA GLN A 210 -33.82 29.08 32.87
C GLN A 210 -32.68 28.45 33.71
N TYR A 211 -32.11 27.34 33.24
CA TYR A 211 -30.90 26.74 33.81
C TYR A 211 -29.68 27.28 33.10
N TYR A 212 -29.32 28.53 33.41
CA TYR A 212 -28.23 29.26 32.76
C TYR A 212 -26.92 28.47 32.73
N VAL A 213 -26.42 28.05 33.89
CA VAL A 213 -25.12 27.38 34.00
C VAL A 213 -25.18 25.97 33.40
N ALA A 214 -26.17 25.16 33.78
CA ALA A 214 -26.28 23.79 33.31
C ALA A 214 -26.60 23.70 31.80
N GLY A 215 -27.45 24.59 31.28
CA GLY A 215 -27.79 24.69 29.87
C GLY A 215 -26.57 25.05 29.01
N VAL A 216 -25.77 26.04 29.45
CA VAL A 216 -24.51 26.38 28.78
C VAL A 216 -23.53 25.20 28.81
N ILE A 217 -23.30 24.58 29.96
CA ILE A 217 -22.34 23.48 30.09
C ILE A 217 -22.74 22.29 29.20
N LEU A 218 -24.02 21.90 29.23
CA LEU A 218 -24.51 20.77 28.43
C LEU A 218 -24.45 21.06 26.94
N GLY A 219 -24.96 22.21 26.50
CA GLY A 219 -24.97 22.57 25.08
C GLY A 219 -23.56 22.79 24.52
N TYR A 220 -22.69 23.48 25.27
CA TYR A 220 -21.29 23.67 24.89
C TYR A 220 -20.53 22.33 24.86
N GLY A 221 -20.75 21.46 25.84
CA GLY A 221 -20.12 20.13 25.85
C GLY A 221 -20.48 19.29 24.63
N VAL A 222 -21.77 19.30 24.23
CA VAL A 222 -22.23 18.66 22.99
C VAL A 222 -21.56 19.31 21.77
N PHE A 223 -21.64 20.65 21.65
CA PHE A 223 -21.04 21.39 20.55
C PHE A 223 -19.55 21.08 20.38
N GLN A 224 -18.76 21.22 21.45
CA GLN A 224 -17.31 21.02 21.43
C GLN A 224 -16.93 19.59 21.02
N ARG A 225 -17.66 18.59 21.53
CA ARG A 225 -17.42 17.19 21.18
C ARG A 225 -17.63 16.94 19.68
N PHE A 226 -18.73 17.44 19.12
CA PHE A 226 -19.03 17.25 17.70
C PHE A 226 -18.15 18.11 16.79
N TYR A 227 -17.75 19.30 17.23
CA TYR A 227 -16.79 20.13 16.54
C TYR A 227 -15.43 19.41 16.39
N MET A 228 -14.84 18.94 17.50
CA MET A 228 -13.56 18.23 17.46
C MET A 228 -13.64 16.90 16.68
N ALA A 229 -14.76 16.19 16.81
CA ALA A 229 -15.01 14.98 16.02
C ALA A 229 -15.11 15.31 14.52
N GLY A 230 -15.75 16.41 14.15
CA GLY A 230 -15.87 16.87 12.77
C GLY A 230 -14.52 17.21 12.13
N VAL A 231 -13.62 17.85 12.87
CA VAL A 231 -12.25 18.14 12.41
C VAL A 231 -11.47 16.85 12.11
N LYS A 232 -11.42 15.93 13.09
CA LYS A 232 -10.74 14.63 12.92
C LYS A 232 -11.37 13.78 11.80
N ARG A 233 -12.69 13.84 11.66
CA ARG A 233 -13.42 13.13 10.60
C ARG A 233 -13.06 13.67 9.22
N ALA A 234 -12.88 14.98 9.05
CA ALA A 234 -12.48 15.56 7.77
C ALA A 234 -11.12 15.04 7.30
N GLU A 235 -10.13 15.03 8.20
CA GLU A 235 -8.80 14.48 7.94
C GLU A 235 -8.88 12.99 7.56
N TYR A 236 -9.63 12.20 8.34
CA TYR A 236 -9.86 10.79 8.05
C TYR A 236 -10.48 10.55 6.66
N LEU A 237 -11.49 11.34 6.28
CA LEU A 237 -12.17 11.18 4.98
C LEU A 237 -11.26 11.54 3.80
N ALA A 238 -10.38 12.54 3.97
CA ALA A 238 -9.35 12.86 2.97
C ALA A 238 -8.36 11.70 2.81
N ASN A 239 -7.84 11.15 3.91
CA ASN A 239 -6.97 9.97 3.91
C ASN A 239 -7.63 8.75 3.27
N ARG A 240 -8.87 8.46 3.65
CA ARG A 240 -9.64 7.33 3.09
C ARG A 240 -9.88 7.48 1.59
N LYS A 241 -10.16 8.70 1.13
CA LYS A 241 -10.31 8.98 -0.30
C LYS A 241 -9.01 8.75 -1.05
N ASN A 242 -7.90 9.26 -0.52
CA ASN A 242 -6.58 9.06 -1.11
C ASN A 242 -6.23 7.57 -1.22
N TYR A 243 -6.46 6.81 -0.16
CA TYR A 243 -6.22 5.37 -0.15
C TYR A 243 -7.03 4.66 -1.25
N ARG A 244 -8.32 4.97 -1.37
CA ARG A 244 -9.19 4.41 -2.43
C ARG A 244 -8.70 4.79 -3.81
N THR A 245 -8.50 6.08 -4.08
CA THR A 245 -8.02 6.56 -5.39
C THR A 245 -6.71 5.90 -5.79
N LYS A 246 -5.80 5.70 -4.83
CA LYS A 246 -4.55 5.00 -5.08
C LYS A 246 -4.76 3.53 -5.45
N ARG A 247 -5.56 2.83 -4.64
CA ARG A 247 -5.87 1.41 -4.84
C ARG A 247 -6.58 1.17 -6.18
N ASP A 248 -7.54 2.02 -6.52
CA ASP A 248 -8.30 1.92 -7.77
C ASP A 248 -7.36 2.04 -8.98
N TYR A 249 -6.42 3.00 -8.94
CA TYR A 249 -5.40 3.19 -9.99
C TYR A 249 -4.51 1.95 -10.17
N ASN A 250 -3.99 1.38 -9.08
CA ASN A 250 -3.18 0.15 -9.15
C ASN A 250 -4.00 -1.09 -9.55
N THR A 251 -5.31 -1.11 -9.26
CA THR A 251 -6.20 -2.24 -9.59
C THR A 251 -6.48 -2.29 -11.09
N GLU A 252 -6.73 -1.14 -11.74
CA GLU A 252 -6.90 -1.04 -13.19
C GLU A 252 -5.67 -1.59 -13.94
N LEU A 253 -4.49 -1.24 -13.44
CA LEU A 253 -3.21 -1.69 -14.00
C LEU A 253 -2.99 -3.20 -13.85
N LEU A 254 -3.25 -3.75 -12.66
CA LEU A 254 -3.17 -5.20 -12.44
C LEU A 254 -4.18 -5.97 -13.29
N ALA A 255 -5.39 -5.43 -13.49
CA ALA A 255 -6.39 -6.04 -14.35
C ALA A 255 -5.92 -6.09 -15.82
N MET A 256 -5.34 -5.00 -16.32
CA MET A 256 -4.74 -4.94 -17.66
C MET A 256 -3.63 -5.99 -17.81
N ILE A 257 -2.69 -6.07 -16.88
CA ILE A 257 -1.59 -7.05 -16.90
C ILE A 257 -2.14 -8.48 -16.89
N THR A 258 -3.12 -8.76 -16.04
CA THR A 258 -3.73 -10.10 -15.95
C THR A 258 -4.39 -10.51 -17.27
N LEU A 259 -5.02 -9.57 -17.97
CA LEU A 259 -5.60 -9.83 -19.30
C LEU A 259 -4.53 -10.11 -20.36
N LEU A 260 -3.40 -9.41 -20.30
CA LEU A 260 -2.26 -9.62 -21.20
C LEU A 260 -1.59 -10.98 -20.95
N GLN A 261 -1.38 -11.36 -19.69
CA GLN A 261 -0.84 -12.68 -19.32
C GLN A 261 -1.75 -13.83 -19.73
N LYS A 262 -3.08 -13.67 -19.71
CA LYS A 262 -4.00 -14.71 -20.20
C LYS A 262 -3.91 -14.92 -21.73
N LYS A 263 -3.49 -13.90 -22.48
CA LYS A 263 -3.32 -13.99 -23.94
C LYS A 263 -1.96 -14.56 -24.35
N SER A 264 -0.96 -14.49 -23.47
CA SER A 264 0.37 -15.05 -23.65
C SER A 264 0.58 -16.16 -22.62
N PRO A 265 0.27 -17.43 -22.91
CA PRO A 265 0.60 -18.51 -21.98
C PRO A 265 2.11 -18.52 -21.78
N ILE A 266 2.56 -18.07 -20.61
CA ILE A 266 3.94 -18.25 -20.15
C ILE A 266 4.13 -19.76 -20.07
N HIS A 267 4.85 -20.33 -21.02
CA HIS A 267 5.36 -21.68 -20.90
C HIS A 267 6.57 -21.61 -19.97
N ASP A 268 6.44 -22.21 -18.78
CA ASP A 268 7.51 -22.41 -17.79
C ASP A 268 8.74 -23.12 -18.40
#